data_AF-A0A1M2VNH4-F1
#
_entry.id   AF-A0A1M2VNH4-F1
#
_cell.length_a   1.000
_cell.length_b   1.000
_cell.length_c   1.000
_cell.angle_alpha   90.00
_cell.angle_beta   90.00
_cell.angle_gamma   90.00
#
_symmetry.space_group_name_H-M   'P 1'
#
loop_
_entity.id
_entity.type
_entity.pdbx_description
1 polymer ?
#
loop_
_entity_poly.entity_id
_entity_poly.type
_entity_poly.pdbx_seq_one_letter_code
_entity_poly.pdbx_strand_id
1 'polypeptide(L)'
;MSSATESSAVAAAHSFSKILDRYKSASKTRSSADVEEATKKLRRLILVDGIPSEVDPTLRPRIWKVLLHVRDMSAGAFLEYVGRGPCEVREKIRNDTFRTLATDRGFKERVSEEMLVRLLDAFVWRNHDRHENDQLGFTYVQGMNVLAAPFLYTMPSELEAFYCFAKFIEESCPLYVQPTLEGVHYGLKCATLSPMRLLRTFPPLEALPVIGIAVTLVRDLPTDLYDELVRHPYAVRE
;
A
#
# COMPACT_ATOMS: atom_id res chain seq x y z
N MET A 1 14.11 25.78 6.86
CA MET A 1 14.42 25.13 5.56
C MET A 1 14.89 26.22 4.61
N SER A 2 15.88 25.96 3.75
CA SER A 2 16.45 26.99 2.85
C SER A 2 15.47 27.30 1.71
N SER A 3 15.42 28.56 1.25
CA SER A 3 14.62 28.97 0.08
C SER A 3 14.86 28.08 -1.16
N ALA A 4 16.07 27.55 -1.34
CA ALA A 4 16.40 26.64 -2.43
C ALA A 4 15.70 25.27 -2.31
N THR A 5 15.55 24.73 -1.10
CA THR A 5 14.88 23.43 -0.87
C THR A 5 13.38 23.51 -1.12
N GLU A 6 12.78 24.65 -0.79
CA GLU A 6 11.35 24.91 -1.02
C GLU A 6 11.05 25.07 -2.52
N SER A 7 11.92 25.81 -3.24
CA SER A 7 11.83 25.94 -4.70
C SER A 7 11.94 24.60 -5.43
N SER A 8 12.82 23.71 -4.96
CA SER A 8 12.97 22.35 -5.52
C SER A 8 11.71 21.49 -5.30
N ALA A 9 11.12 21.51 -4.10
CA ALA A 9 9.92 20.75 -3.78
C ALA A 9 8.71 21.19 -4.62
N VAL A 10 8.57 22.49 -4.88
CA VAL A 10 7.51 23.04 -5.76
C VAL A 10 7.69 22.58 -7.20
N ALA A 11 8.91 22.59 -7.71
CA ALA A 11 9.20 22.09 -9.06
C ALA A 11 8.91 20.58 -9.21
N ALA A 12 9.22 19.80 -8.16
CA ALA A 12 8.87 18.38 -8.11
C ALA A 12 7.35 18.18 -8.12
N ALA A 13 6.60 18.90 -7.27
CA ALA A 13 5.13 18.84 -7.21
C ALA A 13 4.50 19.15 -8.57
N HIS A 14 4.98 20.19 -9.26
CA HIS A 14 4.52 20.52 -10.61
C HIS A 14 4.80 19.39 -11.62
N SER A 15 5.93 18.69 -11.50
CA SER A 15 6.27 17.55 -12.36
C SER A 15 5.33 16.36 -12.14
N PHE A 16 4.98 16.07 -10.88
CA PHE A 16 3.96 15.08 -10.54
C PHE A 16 2.59 15.46 -11.11
N SER A 17 2.11 16.67 -10.84
CA SER A 17 0.81 17.16 -11.33
C SER A 17 0.75 17.16 -12.84
N LYS A 18 1.83 17.55 -13.54
CA LYS A 18 1.90 17.44 -15.00
C LYS A 18 1.70 16.01 -15.49
N ILE A 19 2.28 15.00 -14.83
CA ILE A 19 2.02 13.61 -15.19
C ILE A 19 0.57 13.26 -14.87
N LEU A 20 0.05 13.58 -13.69
CA LEU A 20 -1.30 13.16 -13.27
C LEU A 20 -2.45 13.88 -14.01
N ASP A 21 -2.27 15.16 -14.35
CA ASP A 21 -3.29 16.04 -14.93
C ASP A 21 -3.27 16.12 -16.46
N ARG A 22 -2.19 15.67 -17.11
CA ARG A 22 -2.08 15.59 -18.59
C ARG A 22 -3.25 14.83 -19.25
N TYR A 23 -4.05 14.14 -18.45
CA TYR A 23 -5.09 13.24 -18.88
C TYR A 23 -6.50 13.69 -18.49
N LYS A 24 -6.65 14.83 -17.79
CA LYS A 24 -7.96 15.47 -17.55
C LYS A 24 -8.54 16.15 -18.80
N SER A 25 -7.70 16.39 -19.82
CA SER A 25 -8.05 17.22 -20.98
C SER A 25 -7.85 16.54 -22.35
N ALA A 26 -7.50 15.24 -22.39
CA ALA A 26 -7.15 14.57 -23.64
C ALA A 26 -8.34 13.80 -24.26
N SER A 27 -8.85 14.28 -25.40
CA SER A 27 -9.90 13.65 -26.23
C SER A 27 -9.45 12.37 -26.97
N LYS A 28 -8.26 11.82 -26.69
CA LYS A 28 -7.67 10.71 -27.44
C LYS A 28 -7.61 9.46 -26.56
N THR A 29 -8.17 8.36 -27.05
CA THR A 29 -8.10 7.03 -26.43
C THR A 29 -6.64 6.63 -26.26
N ARG A 30 -6.26 6.25 -25.04
CA ARG A 30 -4.87 5.98 -24.68
C ARG A 30 -4.43 4.62 -25.19
N SER A 31 -3.19 4.55 -25.67
CA SER A 31 -2.52 3.27 -25.84
C SER A 31 -2.05 2.76 -24.47
N SER A 32 -1.92 1.43 -24.35
CA SER A 32 -1.32 0.80 -23.15
C SER A 32 0.11 1.31 -22.90
N ALA A 33 0.86 1.59 -23.98
CA ALA A 33 2.22 2.08 -23.92
C ALA A 33 2.34 3.47 -23.25
N ASP A 34 1.39 4.38 -23.52
CA ASP A 34 1.38 5.71 -22.91
C ASP A 34 1.19 5.64 -21.39
N VAL A 35 0.37 4.70 -20.92
CA VAL A 35 0.11 4.49 -19.50
C VAL A 35 1.35 3.90 -18.82
N GLU A 36 1.98 2.92 -19.45
CA GLU A 36 3.19 2.29 -18.93
C GLU A 36 4.34 3.29 -18.80
N GLU A 37 4.55 4.13 -19.82
CA GLU A 37 5.57 5.17 -19.81
C GLU A 37 5.31 6.24 -18.74
N ALA A 38 4.04 6.64 -18.55
CA ALA A 38 3.66 7.55 -17.48
C ALA A 38 3.95 6.95 -16.10
N THR A 39 3.63 5.68 -15.90
CA THR A 39 3.89 4.95 -14.64
C THR A 39 5.40 4.79 -14.40
N LYS A 40 6.20 4.50 -15.43
CA LYS A 40 7.68 4.46 -15.33
C LYS A 40 8.26 5.79 -14.87
N LYS A 41 7.82 6.90 -15.49
CA LYS A 41 8.21 8.26 -15.08
C LYS A 41 7.81 8.56 -13.64
N LEU A 42 6.59 8.19 -13.25
CA LEU A 42 6.08 8.39 -11.91
C LEU A 42 6.92 7.64 -10.87
N ARG A 43 7.20 6.36 -11.09
CA ARG A 43 8.06 5.53 -10.21
C ARG A 43 9.45 6.13 -10.06
N ARG A 44 10.05 6.61 -11.15
CA ARG A 44 11.37 7.27 -11.11
C ARG A 44 11.35 8.53 -10.25
N LEU A 45 10.36 9.41 -10.43
CA LEU A 45 10.26 10.63 -9.61
C LEU A 45 10.09 10.32 -8.12
N ILE A 46 9.27 9.31 -7.78
CA ILE A 46 9.11 8.87 -6.38
C ILE A 46 10.44 8.43 -5.78
N LEU A 47 11.25 7.67 -6.53
CA LEU A 47 12.54 7.16 -6.05
C LEU A 47 13.60 8.25 -5.90
N VAL A 48 13.57 9.29 -6.74
CA VAL A 48 14.60 10.35 -6.76
C VAL A 48 14.23 11.50 -5.83
N ASP A 49 12.99 11.98 -5.90
CA ASP A 49 12.56 13.23 -5.25
C ASP A 49 11.61 12.99 -4.06
N GLY A 50 11.08 11.78 -3.91
CA GLY A 50 9.97 11.51 -3.00
C GLY A 50 8.66 12.17 -3.47
N ILE A 51 7.59 12.02 -2.68
CA ILE A 51 6.31 12.68 -2.96
C ILE A 51 6.23 13.97 -2.11
N PRO A 52 6.17 15.17 -2.71
CA PRO A 52 6.14 16.44 -1.99
C PRO A 52 4.76 16.77 -1.42
N SER A 53 4.30 15.96 -0.46
CA SER A 53 2.95 16.08 0.14
C SER A 53 2.73 17.34 0.96
N GLU A 54 3.79 18.00 1.43
CA GLU A 54 3.69 19.29 2.12
C GLU A 54 3.33 20.43 1.16
N VAL A 55 3.71 20.31 -0.12
CA VAL A 55 3.38 21.30 -1.16
C VAL A 55 1.98 21.04 -1.73
N ASP A 56 1.68 19.78 -2.04
CA ASP A 56 0.36 19.36 -2.49
C ASP A 56 -0.04 18.04 -1.78
N PRO A 57 -0.92 18.11 -0.76
CA PRO A 57 -1.33 16.94 0.01
C PRO A 57 -2.16 15.95 -0.81
N THR A 58 -2.67 16.35 -1.99
CA THR A 58 -3.46 15.48 -2.87
C THR A 58 -2.60 14.53 -3.69
N LEU A 59 -1.28 14.77 -3.80
CA LEU A 59 -0.39 13.95 -4.61
C LEU A 59 -0.31 12.51 -4.12
N ARG A 60 -0.07 12.29 -2.83
CA ARG A 60 0.11 10.93 -2.28
C ARG A 60 -1.13 10.04 -2.49
N PRO A 61 -2.37 10.49 -2.18
CA PRO A 61 -3.58 9.72 -2.49
C PRO A 61 -3.75 9.38 -3.97
N ARG A 62 -3.52 10.36 -4.85
CA ARG A 62 -3.68 10.17 -6.30
C ARG A 62 -2.65 9.17 -6.83
N ILE A 63 -1.40 9.29 -6.39
CA ILE A 63 -0.30 8.40 -6.80
C ILE A 63 -0.55 6.98 -6.31
N TRP A 64 -0.95 6.79 -5.05
CA TRP A 64 -1.21 5.46 -4.50
C TRP A 64 -2.33 4.74 -5.25
N LYS A 65 -3.45 5.42 -5.56
CA LYS A 65 -4.52 4.85 -6.39
C LYS A 65 -4.02 4.41 -7.77
N VAL A 66 -3.14 5.20 -8.40
CA VAL A 66 -2.54 4.86 -9.70
C VAL A 66 -1.63 3.63 -9.57
N LEU A 67 -0.75 3.58 -8.56
CA LEU A 67 0.18 2.47 -8.35
C LEU A 67 -0.51 1.17 -7.98
N LEU A 68 -1.62 1.24 -7.25
CA LEU A 68 -2.49 0.10 -6.90
C LEU A 68 -3.50 -0.24 -7.98
N HIS A 69 -3.48 0.47 -9.12
CA HIS A 69 -4.43 0.28 -10.22
C HIS A 69 -5.90 0.31 -9.78
N VAL A 70 -6.25 1.15 -8.80
CA VAL A 70 -7.62 1.39 -8.35
C VAL A 70 -8.32 2.28 -9.37
N ARG A 71 -9.20 1.68 -10.18
CA ARG A 71 -9.95 2.37 -11.24
C ARG A 71 -11.40 2.63 -10.85
N ASP A 72 -12.03 1.63 -10.24
CA ASP A 72 -13.45 1.61 -9.93
C ASP A 72 -13.66 1.41 -8.43
N MET A 73 -14.55 2.20 -7.85
CA MET A 73 -14.90 2.16 -6.44
C MET A 73 -16.41 2.24 -6.30
N SER A 74 -17.06 1.12 -5.96
CA SER A 74 -18.50 1.10 -5.71
C SER A 74 -18.77 1.54 -4.27
N ALA A 75 -19.33 2.74 -4.10
CA ALA A 75 -19.82 3.20 -2.81
C ALA A 75 -20.94 2.29 -2.28
N GLY A 76 -21.82 1.79 -3.16
CA GLY A 76 -22.90 0.88 -2.81
C GLY A 76 -22.39 -0.41 -2.17
N ALA A 77 -21.40 -1.06 -2.80
CA ALA A 77 -20.82 -2.29 -2.26
C ALA A 77 -20.13 -2.06 -0.90
N PHE A 78 -19.37 -0.96 -0.76
CA PHE A 78 -18.74 -0.64 0.53
C PHE A 78 -19.77 -0.38 1.63
N LEU A 79 -20.82 0.38 1.33
CA LEU A 79 -21.90 0.65 2.28
C LEU A 79 -22.69 -0.61 2.65
N GLU A 80 -22.86 -1.54 1.72
CA GLU A 80 -23.47 -2.84 1.99
C GLU A 80 -22.64 -3.61 3.02
N TYR A 81 -21.32 -3.73 2.83
CA TYR A 81 -20.44 -4.38 3.80
C TYR A 81 -20.46 -3.71 5.17
N VAL A 82 -20.45 -2.38 5.23
CA VAL A 82 -20.58 -1.64 6.49
C VAL A 82 -21.94 -1.89 7.14
N GLY A 83 -23.01 -1.94 6.34
CA GLY A 83 -24.38 -2.17 6.78
C GLY A 83 -24.63 -3.56 7.38
N ARG A 84 -23.81 -4.57 7.04
CA ARG A 84 -23.84 -5.89 7.67
C ARG A 84 -23.39 -5.88 9.14
N GLY A 85 -22.66 -4.84 9.55
CA GLY A 85 -22.24 -4.67 10.93
C GLY A 85 -21.02 -5.54 11.32
N PRO A 86 -20.87 -5.89 12.61
CA PRO A 86 -19.72 -6.65 13.12
C PRO A 86 -19.52 -8.02 12.48
N CYS A 87 -18.31 -8.28 11.99
CA CYS A 87 -17.92 -9.61 11.52
C CYS A 87 -17.57 -10.55 12.69
N GLU A 88 -17.45 -11.84 12.41
CA GLU A 88 -17.14 -12.89 13.40
C GLU A 88 -15.82 -12.67 14.17
N VAL A 89 -14.86 -11.96 13.58
CA VAL A 89 -13.53 -11.69 14.15
C VAL A 89 -13.41 -10.27 14.72
N ARG A 90 -14.54 -9.55 14.90
CA ARG A 90 -14.58 -8.18 15.43
C ARG A 90 -13.76 -7.99 16.71
N GLU A 91 -13.81 -8.93 17.64
CA GLU A 91 -13.08 -8.81 18.91
C GLU A 91 -11.56 -8.82 18.69
N LYS A 92 -11.06 -9.69 17.78
CA LYS A 92 -9.64 -9.72 17.39
C LYS A 92 -9.22 -8.39 16.76
N ILE A 93 -10.07 -7.86 15.87
CA ILE A 93 -9.85 -6.55 15.25
C ILE A 93 -9.72 -5.48 16.33
N ARG A 94 -10.66 -5.40 17.29
CA ARG A 94 -10.61 -4.38 18.35
C ARG A 94 -9.38 -4.48 19.25
N ASN A 95 -8.97 -5.71 19.59
CA ASN A 95 -7.76 -5.96 20.38
C ASN A 95 -6.49 -5.41 19.69
N ASP A 96 -6.49 -5.35 18.37
CA ASP A 96 -5.42 -4.80 17.54
C ASP A 96 -5.58 -3.29 17.29
N THR A 97 -6.78 -2.82 16.96
CA THR A 97 -7.03 -1.42 16.61
C THR A 97 -6.80 -0.47 17.76
N PHE A 98 -7.17 -0.84 18.99
CA PHE A 98 -6.98 0.00 20.19
C PHE A 98 -5.51 0.41 20.42
N ARG A 99 -4.57 -0.48 20.07
CA ARG A 99 -3.12 -0.24 20.22
C ARG A 99 -2.44 0.32 18.96
N THR A 100 -3.18 0.51 17.87
CA THR A 100 -2.61 0.92 16.56
C THR A 100 -2.16 2.36 16.60
N LEU A 101 -0.84 2.59 16.43
CA LEU A 101 -0.22 3.92 16.43
C LEU A 101 -0.68 4.78 17.63
N ALA A 102 -0.84 4.15 18.80
CA ALA A 102 -1.50 4.75 19.95
C ALA A 102 -0.79 6.01 20.50
N THR A 103 0.50 6.16 20.21
CA THR A 103 1.34 7.29 20.62
C THR A 103 1.45 8.39 19.57
N ASP A 104 0.98 8.16 18.34
CA ASP A 104 1.04 9.14 17.25
C ASP A 104 -0.19 10.06 17.29
N ARG A 105 0.04 11.31 17.69
CA ARG A 105 -1.02 12.32 17.81
C ARG A 105 -1.58 12.72 16.46
N GLY A 106 -0.73 12.93 15.46
CA GLY A 106 -1.15 13.34 14.12
C GLY A 106 -2.00 12.27 13.44
N PHE A 107 -1.68 10.99 13.69
CA PHE A 107 -2.52 9.88 13.27
C PHE A 107 -3.91 9.91 13.93
N LYS A 108 -3.97 10.02 15.26
CA LYS A 108 -5.24 10.02 16.00
C LYS A 108 -6.16 11.19 15.69
N GLU A 109 -5.61 12.32 15.26
CA GLU A 109 -6.40 13.47 14.78
C GLU A 109 -7.15 13.17 13.47
N ARG A 110 -6.65 12.24 12.66
CA ARG A 110 -7.21 11.91 11.33
C ARG A 110 -7.91 10.57 11.27
N VAL A 111 -7.47 9.61 12.06
CA VAL A 111 -7.95 8.22 12.01
C VAL A 111 -8.42 7.81 13.40
N SER A 112 -9.73 7.60 13.52
CA SER A 112 -10.31 7.03 14.74
C SER A 112 -10.22 5.50 14.72
N GLU A 113 -10.27 4.89 15.91
CA GLU A 113 -10.35 3.43 16.04
C GLU A 113 -11.54 2.87 15.26
N GLU A 114 -12.69 3.55 15.29
CA GLU A 114 -13.91 3.13 14.60
C GLU A 114 -13.74 3.08 13.07
N MET A 115 -12.89 3.93 12.49
CA MET A 115 -12.56 3.88 11.05
C MET A 115 -11.74 2.63 10.71
N LEU A 116 -10.75 2.29 11.54
CA LEU A 116 -9.97 1.06 11.37
C LEU A 116 -10.86 -0.17 11.48
N VAL A 117 -11.70 -0.21 12.51
CA VAL A 117 -12.64 -1.30 12.74
C VAL A 117 -13.58 -1.44 11.55
N ARG A 118 -14.31 -0.39 11.14
CA ARG A 118 -15.22 -0.43 9.97
C ARG A 118 -14.55 -0.95 8.71
N LEU A 119 -13.36 -0.44 8.39
CA LEU A 119 -12.63 -0.83 7.19
C LEU A 119 -12.26 -2.32 7.24
N LEU A 120 -11.77 -2.81 8.37
CA LEU A 120 -11.36 -4.21 8.54
C LEU A 120 -12.57 -5.16 8.56
N ASP A 121 -13.68 -4.80 9.21
CA ASP A 121 -14.92 -5.56 9.13
C ASP A 121 -15.46 -5.64 7.71
N ALA A 122 -15.51 -4.51 7.00
CA ALA A 122 -15.95 -4.47 5.62
C ALA A 122 -15.05 -5.35 4.72
N PHE A 123 -13.75 -5.41 5.02
CA PHE A 123 -12.81 -6.25 4.28
C PHE A 123 -13.05 -7.74 4.55
N VAL A 124 -13.35 -8.12 5.80
CA VAL A 124 -13.75 -9.50 6.13
C VAL A 124 -15.02 -9.90 5.39
N TRP A 125 -16.04 -9.02 5.35
CA TRP A 125 -17.28 -9.30 4.60
C TRP A 125 -17.04 -9.44 3.10
N ARG A 126 -16.25 -8.54 2.52
CA ARG A 126 -15.87 -8.62 1.11
C ARG A 126 -15.20 -9.95 0.78
N ASN A 127 -14.31 -10.42 1.64
CA ASN A 127 -13.61 -11.68 1.43
C ASN A 127 -14.54 -12.88 1.61
N HIS A 128 -15.45 -12.85 2.58
CA HIS A 128 -16.46 -13.88 2.75
C HIS A 128 -17.27 -14.10 1.46
N ASP A 129 -17.74 -13.02 0.83
CA ASP A 129 -18.49 -13.09 -0.43
C ASP A 129 -17.63 -13.61 -1.61
N ARG A 130 -16.31 -13.40 -1.56
CA ARG A 130 -15.37 -13.94 -2.56
C ARG A 130 -15.05 -15.42 -2.32
N HIS A 131 -15.00 -15.88 -1.06
CA HIS A 131 -14.72 -17.28 -0.72
C HIS A 131 -15.82 -18.25 -1.14
N GLU A 132 -17.07 -17.79 -1.24
CA GLU A 132 -18.11 -18.59 -1.87
C GLU A 132 -17.78 -18.90 -3.35
N ASN A 133 -16.85 -18.15 -3.97
CA ASN A 133 -16.49 -18.25 -5.39
C ASN A 133 -15.02 -18.66 -5.67
N ASP A 134 -14.06 -18.52 -4.74
CA ASP A 134 -12.62 -18.80 -4.94
C ASP A 134 -11.93 -19.48 -3.72
N GLN A 135 -10.88 -20.28 -3.96
CA GLN A 135 -10.22 -21.16 -2.96
C GLN A 135 -9.25 -20.47 -1.96
N LEU A 136 -8.91 -19.20 -2.13
CA LEU A 136 -7.94 -18.49 -1.26
C LEU A 136 -8.65 -17.84 -0.07
N GLY A 137 -8.85 -18.60 1.00
CA GLY A 137 -9.46 -18.17 2.28
C GLY A 137 -8.69 -17.06 3.03
N PHE A 138 -8.97 -15.80 2.74
CA PHE A 138 -8.58 -14.66 3.58
C PHE A 138 -9.50 -14.50 4.79
N THR A 139 -8.91 -14.61 5.98
CA THR A 139 -9.48 -14.15 7.25
C THR A 139 -8.62 -13.03 7.81
N TYR A 140 -9.11 -12.33 8.84
CA TYR A 140 -8.31 -11.32 9.52
C TYR A 140 -7.10 -11.95 10.23
N VAL A 141 -5.89 -11.44 9.95
CA VAL A 141 -4.64 -11.81 10.62
C VAL A 141 -4.09 -10.62 11.40
N GLN A 142 -3.54 -10.91 12.59
CA GLN A 142 -2.95 -9.89 13.46
C GLN A 142 -1.89 -9.07 12.70
N GLY A 143 -1.98 -7.75 12.82
CA GLY A 143 -1.11 -6.80 12.12
C GLY A 143 -1.74 -6.17 10.86
N MET A 144 -2.85 -6.69 10.35
CA MET A 144 -3.58 -6.05 9.24
C MET A 144 -4.07 -4.63 9.58
N ASN A 145 -4.35 -4.35 10.85
CA ASN A 145 -4.62 -3.01 11.37
C ASN A 145 -3.50 -2.01 11.08
N VAL A 146 -2.24 -2.45 11.22
CA VAL A 146 -1.06 -1.62 10.94
C VAL A 146 -0.91 -1.37 9.44
N LEU A 147 -1.31 -2.34 8.60
CA LEU A 147 -1.33 -2.18 7.14
C LEU A 147 -2.48 -1.28 6.67
N ALA A 148 -3.64 -1.31 7.33
CA ALA A 148 -4.79 -0.47 7.01
C ALA A 148 -4.58 1.01 7.40
N ALA A 149 -3.87 1.26 8.51
CA ALA A 149 -3.68 2.60 9.07
C ALA A 149 -3.10 3.62 8.07
N PRO A 150 -2.03 3.35 7.30
CA PRO A 150 -1.51 4.28 6.30
C PRO A 150 -2.52 4.66 5.21
N PHE A 151 -3.40 3.73 4.81
CA PHE A 151 -4.44 4.03 3.82
C PHE A 151 -5.49 4.97 4.37
N LEU A 152 -5.98 4.73 5.59
CA LEU A 152 -6.93 5.63 6.25
C LEU A 152 -6.34 7.01 6.54
N TYR A 153 -5.06 7.06 6.91
CA TYR A 153 -4.37 8.32 7.17
C TYR A 153 -4.16 9.15 5.90
N THR A 154 -3.87 8.47 4.78
CA THR A 154 -3.52 9.11 3.52
C THR A 154 -4.74 9.47 2.70
N MET A 155 -5.72 8.56 2.58
CA MET A 155 -6.82 8.73 1.64
C MET A 155 -7.84 9.77 2.13
N PRO A 156 -8.46 10.56 1.21
CA PRO A 156 -9.45 11.56 1.58
C PRO A 156 -10.75 10.99 2.18
N SER A 157 -11.04 9.70 1.95
CA SER A 157 -12.26 9.03 2.40
C SER A 157 -12.03 7.57 2.82
N GLU A 158 -12.88 7.06 3.73
CA GLU A 158 -12.88 5.63 4.12
C GLU A 158 -13.12 4.71 2.91
N LEU A 159 -13.93 5.15 1.94
CA LEU A 159 -14.18 4.43 0.69
C LEU A 159 -12.89 4.21 -0.12
N GLU A 160 -12.13 5.28 -0.34
CA GLU A 160 -10.86 5.22 -1.06
C GLU A 160 -9.82 4.40 -0.29
N ALA A 161 -9.76 4.58 1.03
CA ALA A 161 -8.89 3.78 1.90
C ALA A 161 -9.22 2.29 1.80
N PHE A 162 -10.51 1.92 1.85
CA PHE A 162 -10.97 0.55 1.74
C PHE A 162 -10.54 -0.10 0.43
N TYR A 163 -10.80 0.53 -0.72
CA TYR A 163 -10.44 -0.05 -2.01
C TYR A 163 -8.92 -0.11 -2.23
N CYS A 164 -8.16 0.88 -1.75
CA CYS A 164 -6.70 0.83 -1.82
C CYS A 164 -6.12 -0.28 -0.93
N PHE A 165 -6.62 -0.39 0.31
CA PHE A 165 -6.23 -1.45 1.23
C PHE A 165 -6.59 -2.83 0.66
N ALA A 166 -7.83 -3.01 0.20
CA ALA A 166 -8.27 -4.27 -0.37
C ALA A 166 -7.41 -4.68 -1.57
N LYS A 167 -7.15 -3.78 -2.53
CA LYS A 167 -6.26 -4.05 -3.66
C LYS A 167 -4.84 -4.38 -3.23
N PHE A 168 -4.30 -3.67 -2.24
CA PHE A 168 -2.97 -3.96 -1.71
C PHE A 168 -2.89 -5.36 -1.12
N ILE A 169 -3.84 -5.73 -0.28
CA ILE A 169 -3.87 -7.05 0.36
C ILE A 169 -4.15 -8.16 -0.65
N GLU A 170 -5.12 -7.98 -1.54
CA GLU A 170 -5.58 -9.01 -2.47
C GLU A 170 -4.58 -9.27 -3.61
N GLU A 171 -3.86 -8.24 -4.07
CA GLU A 171 -3.05 -8.33 -5.29
C GLU A 171 -1.55 -8.04 -5.06
N SER A 172 -1.20 -7.20 -4.08
CA SER A 172 0.20 -6.80 -3.89
C SER A 172 0.95 -7.66 -2.88
N CYS A 173 0.30 -8.12 -1.81
CA CYS A 173 0.95 -8.95 -0.79
C CYS A 173 0.03 -9.99 -0.11
N PRO A 174 -0.80 -10.75 -0.85
CA PRO A 174 -1.73 -11.71 -0.25
C PRO A 174 -1.04 -12.77 0.62
N LEU A 175 0.20 -13.16 0.29
CA LEU A 175 0.95 -14.17 1.05
C LEU A 175 1.48 -13.65 2.39
N TYR A 176 1.42 -12.34 2.62
CA TYR A 176 1.82 -11.70 3.88
C TYR A 176 0.68 -11.63 4.91
N VAL A 177 -0.54 -12.00 4.52
CA VAL A 177 -1.72 -12.00 5.39
C VAL A 177 -2.41 -13.36 5.46
N GLN A 178 -1.67 -14.43 5.15
CA GLN A 178 -2.10 -15.80 5.37
C GLN A 178 -1.70 -16.27 6.78
N PRO A 179 -2.40 -17.26 7.38
CA PRO A 179 -2.09 -17.76 8.71
C PRO A 179 -0.63 -18.19 8.92
N THR A 180 0.03 -18.68 7.87
CA THR A 180 1.44 -19.13 7.87
C THR A 180 2.42 -18.06 7.41
N LEU A 181 1.95 -16.86 7.01
CA LEU A 181 2.79 -15.78 6.50
C LEU A 181 3.78 -16.25 5.42
N GLU A 182 3.35 -17.08 4.47
CA GLU A 182 4.24 -17.71 3.48
C GLU A 182 5.12 -16.69 2.75
N GLY A 183 4.58 -15.51 2.43
CA GLY A 183 5.32 -14.43 1.80
C GLY A 183 6.53 -13.99 2.62
N VAL A 184 6.40 -13.95 3.95
CA VAL A 184 7.51 -13.64 4.85
C VAL A 184 8.59 -14.72 4.78
N HIS A 185 8.20 -15.99 4.82
CA HIS A 185 9.14 -17.10 4.72
C HIS A 185 9.90 -17.11 3.39
N TYR A 186 9.20 -16.84 2.28
CA TYR A 186 9.83 -16.73 0.96
C TYR A 186 10.76 -15.53 0.86
N GLY A 187 10.33 -14.35 1.29
CA GLY A 187 11.19 -13.15 1.29
C GLY A 187 12.46 -13.34 2.11
N LEU A 188 12.35 -14.01 3.26
CA LEU A 188 13.48 -14.33 4.12
C LEU A 188 14.44 -15.35 3.49
N LYS A 189 13.91 -16.38 2.82
CA LYS A 189 14.72 -17.35 2.09
C LYS A 189 15.56 -16.69 1.00
N CYS A 190 15.02 -15.66 0.34
CA CYS A 190 15.75 -14.88 -0.67
C CYS A 190 16.85 -14.01 -0.05
N ALA A 191 16.66 -13.50 1.17
CA ALA A 191 17.52 -12.51 1.78
C ALA A 191 18.63 -13.08 2.68
N THR A 192 18.38 -14.19 3.39
CA THR A 192 19.31 -14.65 4.42
C THR A 192 19.10 -16.10 4.85
N LEU A 193 20.21 -16.78 5.14
CA LEU A 193 20.23 -18.13 5.73
C LEU A 193 19.92 -18.12 7.25
N SER A 194 19.82 -16.95 7.89
CA SER A 194 19.53 -16.85 9.34
C SER A 194 18.62 -15.65 9.67
N PRO A 195 17.34 -15.69 9.24
CA PRO A 195 16.40 -14.57 9.35
C PRO A 195 16.21 -14.03 10.76
N MET A 196 16.07 -14.94 11.72
CA MET A 196 15.72 -14.62 13.10
C MET A 196 16.79 -13.82 13.86
N ARG A 197 18.05 -13.81 13.38
CA ARG A 197 19.11 -12.99 13.98
C ARG A 197 18.98 -11.52 13.61
N LEU A 198 18.43 -11.21 12.43
CA LEU A 198 18.30 -9.84 11.91
C LEU A 198 16.97 -9.19 12.33
N LEU A 199 15.90 -9.96 12.47
CA LEU A 199 14.56 -9.43 12.77
C LEU A 199 14.37 -8.90 14.21
N ARG A 200 15.28 -9.20 15.15
CA ARG A 200 15.14 -8.81 16.56
C ARG A 200 15.44 -7.34 16.82
N THR A 201 16.33 -6.74 16.04
CA THR A 201 16.69 -5.33 16.18
C THR A 201 17.11 -4.81 14.82
N PHE A 202 16.19 -4.12 14.16
CA PHE A 202 16.52 -3.42 12.93
C PHE A 202 17.26 -2.12 13.25
N PRO A 203 18.28 -1.76 12.44
CA PRO A 203 18.84 -0.41 12.51
C PRO A 203 17.76 0.63 12.15
N PRO A 204 17.95 1.90 12.56
CA PRO A 204 17.10 2.99 12.09
C PRO A 204 17.00 2.97 10.56
N LEU A 205 15.78 3.17 10.04
CA LEU A 205 15.54 3.19 8.60
C LEU A 205 16.05 4.50 7.99
N GLU A 206 17.26 4.47 7.45
CA GLU A 206 17.82 5.56 6.65
C GLU A 206 17.35 5.46 5.20
N ALA A 207 16.10 5.86 4.95
CA ALA A 207 15.42 5.61 3.67
C ALA A 207 16.19 6.10 2.43
N LEU A 208 16.79 7.30 2.46
CA LEU A 208 17.51 7.86 1.32
C LEU A 208 18.76 7.04 0.94
N PRO A 209 19.70 6.75 1.86
CA PRO A 209 20.79 5.80 1.58
C PRO A 209 20.30 4.42 1.14
N VAL A 210 19.29 3.86 1.81
CA VAL A 210 18.75 2.54 1.49
C VAL A 210 18.21 2.48 0.07
N ILE A 211 17.48 3.49 -0.38
CA ILE A 211 16.98 3.58 -1.76
C ILE A 211 18.14 3.65 -2.75
N GLY A 212 19.15 4.49 -2.51
CA GLY A 212 20.30 4.64 -3.40
C GLY A 212 21.10 3.34 -3.56
N ILE A 213 21.33 2.64 -2.46
CA ILE A 213 21.99 1.33 -2.44
C ILE A 213 21.12 0.30 -3.17
N ALA A 214 19.83 0.20 -2.87
CA ALA A 214 18.92 -0.76 -3.48
C ALA A 214 18.82 -0.59 -5.01
N VAL A 215 18.70 0.65 -5.51
CA VAL A 215 18.66 0.94 -6.96
C VAL A 215 19.97 0.60 -7.66
N THR A 216 21.09 0.63 -6.93
CA THR A 216 22.40 0.19 -7.45
C THR A 216 22.47 -1.33 -7.51
N LEU A 217 22.18 -1.99 -6.38
CA LEU A 217 22.30 -3.45 -6.24
C LEU A 217 21.29 -4.22 -7.10
N VAL A 218 20.10 -3.67 -7.35
CA VAL A 218 19.06 -4.37 -8.13
C VAL A 218 19.52 -4.73 -9.54
N ARG A 219 20.48 -3.97 -10.10
CA ARG A 219 21.05 -4.21 -11.44
C ARG A 219 22.02 -5.39 -11.46
N ASP A 220 22.58 -5.71 -10.30
CA ASP A 220 23.57 -6.78 -10.13
C ASP A 220 22.92 -8.09 -9.67
N LEU A 221 21.61 -8.08 -9.39
CA LEU A 221 20.88 -9.28 -8.99
C LEU A 221 20.75 -10.26 -10.17
N PRO A 222 20.99 -11.57 -9.95
CA PRO A 222 20.57 -12.62 -10.88
C PRO A 222 19.08 -12.48 -11.24
N THR A 223 18.74 -12.68 -12.52
CA THR A 223 17.38 -12.44 -13.02
C THR A 223 16.34 -13.34 -12.34
N ASP A 224 16.70 -14.58 -12.06
CA ASP A 224 15.89 -15.53 -11.29
C ASP A 224 15.64 -15.04 -9.87
N LEU A 225 16.67 -14.56 -9.17
CA LEU A 225 16.52 -14.00 -7.83
C LEU A 225 15.68 -12.72 -7.84
N TYR A 226 15.87 -11.85 -8.84
CA TYR A 226 15.03 -10.66 -9.01
C TYR A 226 13.56 -11.04 -9.20
N ASP A 227 13.28 -12.01 -10.07
CA ASP A 227 11.93 -12.52 -10.31
C ASP A 227 11.30 -13.11 -9.05
N GLU A 228 12.08 -13.87 -8.26
CA GLU A 228 11.65 -14.38 -6.95
C GLU A 228 11.30 -13.25 -5.99
N LEU A 229 12.19 -12.26 -5.85
CA LEU A 229 11.98 -11.10 -4.98
C LEU A 229 10.75 -10.29 -5.39
N VAL A 230 10.45 -10.18 -6.68
CA VAL A 230 9.27 -9.46 -7.16
C VAL A 230 7.98 -10.27 -6.90
N ARG A 231 8.02 -11.59 -7.06
CA ARG A 231 6.82 -12.45 -7.03
C ARG A 231 6.49 -13.00 -5.65
N HIS A 232 7.45 -13.09 -4.73
CA HIS A 232 7.24 -13.69 -3.41
C HIS A 232 6.09 -13.12 -2.57
N PRO A 233 5.62 -11.86 -2.75
CA PRO A 233 4.49 -11.37 -1.96
C PRO A 233 3.13 -11.91 -2.42
N TYR A 234 3.01 -12.35 -3.68
CA TYR A 234 1.71 -12.66 -4.30
C TYR A 234 1.63 -13.96 -5.10
N ALA A 235 2.75 -14.51 -5.57
CA ALA A 235 2.74 -15.72 -6.38
C ALA A 235 2.88 -16.96 -5.49
N VAL A 236 1.83 -17.77 -5.42
CA VAL A 236 1.89 -19.12 -4.84
C VAL A 236 2.79 -19.96 -5.77
N ARG A 237 3.80 -20.62 -5.22
CA ARG A 237 4.58 -21.61 -5.96
C ARG A 237 3.88 -22.97 -5.87
N GLU A 238 3.63 -23.59 -7.01
CA GLU A 238 3.27 -25.01 -7.10
C GLU A 238 4.42 -25.91 -6.65
#